data_AF-A0A7W6NA03-F1
#
_entry.id   AF-A0A7W6NA03-F1
#
_cell.length_a   1.000
_cell.length_b   1.000
_cell.length_c   1.000
_cell.angle_alpha   90.00
_cell.angle_beta   90.00
_cell.angle_gamma   90.00
#
_symmetry.space_group_name_H-M   'P 1'
#
loop_
_entity.id
_entity.type
_entity.pdbx_description
1 polymer ?
#
loop_
_entity_poly.entity_id
_entity_poly.type
_entity_poly.pdbx_seq_one_letter_code
_entity_poly.pdbx_strand_id
1 'polypeptide(L)'
;MAKIKPNPSLISKDNPEWTDEDFARAKPLAEVLPELAEAAKRPGRPKSENPKVPVSLRLEPDVLAAYQKLGKGWQVRINEVLRAGMPKPPSPERKRA
;
A
#
# COMPACT_ATOMS: atom_id res chain seq x y z
N MET A 1 18.74 12.65 28.08
CA MET A 1 17.79 12.90 26.97
C MET A 1 18.06 14.29 26.43
N ALA A 2 18.49 14.42 25.17
CA ALA A 2 18.86 15.71 24.60
C ALA A 2 17.62 16.57 24.38
N LYS A 3 17.59 17.77 24.97
CA LYS A 3 16.54 18.76 24.72
C LYS A 3 16.74 19.30 23.30
N ILE A 4 15.79 19.00 22.40
CA ILE A 4 15.67 19.66 21.11
C ILE A 4 15.49 21.14 21.41
N LYS A 5 16.47 21.98 21.03
CA LYS A 5 16.37 23.43 21.19
C LYS A 5 15.70 24.00 19.95
N PRO A 6 14.55 24.67 20.06
CA PRO A 6 13.85 25.20 18.90
C PRO A 6 14.64 26.33 18.23
N ASN A 7 14.52 26.42 16.91
CA ASN A 7 15.24 27.40 16.10
C ASN A 7 14.49 28.74 16.12
N PRO A 8 15.06 29.81 16.70
CA PRO A 8 14.34 31.05 17.02
C PRO A 8 13.92 31.91 15.81
N SER A 9 14.34 31.57 14.59
CA SER A 9 13.98 32.29 13.36
C SER A 9 12.69 31.81 12.67
N LEU A 10 11.97 30.84 13.25
CA LEU A 10 10.77 30.22 12.64
C LEU A 10 9.47 30.38 13.45
N ILE A 11 9.47 31.09 14.58
CA ILE A 11 8.27 31.30 15.40
C ILE A 11 7.53 32.54 14.88
N SER A 12 6.46 32.35 14.11
CA SER A 12 5.51 33.43 13.83
C SER A 12 4.72 33.73 15.10
N LYS A 13 4.48 35.01 15.42
CA LYS A 13 3.60 35.41 16.54
C LYS A 13 2.20 34.81 16.41
N ASP A 14 1.77 34.54 15.18
CA ASP A 14 0.44 34.02 14.86
C ASP A 14 0.38 32.49 14.83
N ASN A 15 1.52 31.79 14.96
CA ASN A 15 1.57 30.33 14.95
C ASN A 15 2.71 29.84 15.89
N PRO A 16 2.51 29.93 17.21
CA PRO A 16 3.47 29.43 18.18
C PRO A 16 3.61 27.90 18.11
N GLU A 17 4.71 27.38 18.67
CA GLU A 17 4.88 25.93 18.81
C GLU A 17 3.80 25.35 19.73
N TRP A 18 3.24 24.20 19.34
CA TRP A 18 2.27 23.49 20.16
C TRP A 18 2.94 22.91 21.40
N THR A 19 2.33 23.18 22.56
CA THR A 19 2.73 22.62 23.85
C THR A 19 2.02 21.29 24.13
N ASP A 20 2.49 20.54 25.13
CA ASP A 20 1.83 19.30 25.57
C ASP A 20 0.36 19.53 25.97
N GLU A 21 0.03 20.70 26.53
CA GLU A 21 -1.33 21.09 26.86
C GLU A 21 -2.20 21.32 25.63
N ASP A 22 -1.62 21.79 24.52
CA ASP A 22 -2.33 21.97 23.25
C ASP A 22 -2.70 20.62 22.63
N PHE A 23 -1.79 19.65 22.69
CA PHE A 23 -2.08 18.26 22.30
C PHE A 23 -3.15 17.63 23.20
N ALA A 24 -3.11 17.89 24.51
CA ALA A 24 -4.12 17.37 25.44
C ALA A 24 -5.53 17.94 25.17
N ARG A 25 -5.62 19.15 24.61
CA ARG A 25 -6.89 19.81 24.24
C ARG A 25 -7.32 19.55 22.79
N ALA A 26 -6.47 18.93 21.97
CA ALA A 26 -6.78 18.63 20.59
C ALA A 26 -7.95 17.66 20.48
N LYS A 27 -8.84 17.90 19.51
CA LYS A 27 -10.01 17.05 19.22
C LYS A 27 -9.88 16.41 17.84
N PRO A 28 -10.44 15.20 17.64
CA PRO A 28 -10.52 14.59 16.32
C PRO A 28 -11.18 15.53 15.30
N LEU A 29 -10.68 15.55 14.06
CA LEU A 29 -11.23 16.36 12.97
C LEU A 29 -12.74 16.12 12.77
N ALA A 30 -13.18 14.87 12.94
CA ALA A 30 -14.57 14.47 12.83
C ALA A 30 -15.49 15.14 13.87
N GLU A 31 -14.97 15.53 15.03
CA GLU A 31 -15.73 16.21 16.08
C GLU A 31 -15.82 17.73 15.85
N VAL A 32 -14.77 18.32 15.28
CA VAL A 32 -14.69 19.78 15.10
C VAL A 32 -15.20 20.25 13.73
N LEU A 33 -15.04 19.43 12.69
CA LEU A 33 -15.40 19.73 11.30
C LEU A 33 -15.95 18.47 10.60
N PRO A 34 -17.19 18.03 10.95
CA PRO A 34 -17.75 16.78 10.47
C PRO A 34 -17.91 16.73 8.94
N GLU A 35 -18.33 17.83 8.30
CA GLU A 35 -18.48 17.89 6.83
C GLU A 35 -17.14 17.69 6.10
N LEU A 36 -16.07 18.28 6.63
CA LEU A 36 -14.72 18.11 6.08
C LEU A 36 -14.20 16.69 6.32
N ALA A 37 -14.49 16.10 7.48
CA ALA A 37 -14.11 14.73 7.79
C ALA A 37 -14.80 13.72 6.86
N GLU A 38 -16.08 13.90 6.55
CA GLU A 38 -16.79 13.09 5.55
C GLU A 38 -16.22 13.28 4.14
N ALA A 39 -15.95 14.53 3.73
CA ALA A 39 -15.33 14.80 2.43
C ALA A 39 -13.89 14.25 2.32
N ALA A 40 -13.17 14.15 3.45
CA ALA A 40 -11.83 13.59 3.53
C ALA A 40 -11.81 12.05 3.52
N LYS A 41 -12.95 11.38 3.70
CA LYS A 41 -13.09 9.94 3.45
C LYS A 41 -12.99 9.68 1.96
N ARG A 42 -11.76 9.66 1.44
CA ARG A 42 -11.48 9.11 0.13
C ARG A 42 -11.59 7.59 0.26
N PRO A 43 -12.61 6.93 -0.31
CA PRO A 43 -12.57 5.48 -0.39
C PRO A 43 -11.28 5.13 -1.14
N GLY A 44 -10.45 4.29 -0.52
CA GLY A 44 -9.30 3.72 -1.22
C GLY A 44 -9.75 3.03 -2.51
N ARG A 45 -8.79 2.68 -3.39
CA ARG A 45 -9.13 1.89 -4.58
C ARG A 45 -10.00 0.69 -4.16
N PRO A 46 -11.15 0.45 -4.83
CA PRO A 46 -11.98 -0.71 -4.53
C PRO A 46 -11.16 -1.99 -4.46
N LYS A 47 -11.46 -2.83 -3.48
CA LYS A 47 -10.75 -4.10 -3.27
C LYS A 47 -10.97 -4.98 -4.51
N SER A 48 -9.89 -5.50 -5.10
CA SER A 48 -9.98 -6.45 -6.22
C SER A 48 -10.62 -7.75 -5.73
N GLU A 49 -11.55 -8.32 -6.51
CA GLU A 49 -12.16 -9.62 -6.20
C GLU A 49 -11.12 -10.75 -6.20
N ASN A 50 -10.09 -10.64 -7.02
CA ASN A 50 -8.99 -11.61 -7.10
C ASN A 50 -7.64 -10.88 -7.11
N PRO A 51 -7.12 -10.46 -5.95
CA PRO A 51 -5.84 -9.78 -5.86
C PRO A 51 -4.69 -10.76 -6.12
N LYS A 52 -3.62 -10.27 -6.74
CA LYS A 52 -2.37 -11.04 -6.82
C LYS A 52 -1.84 -11.25 -5.40
N VAL A 53 -1.46 -12.49 -5.08
CA VAL A 53 -0.88 -12.83 -3.78
C VAL A 53 0.63 -12.58 -3.85
N PRO A 54 1.21 -11.71 -2.99
CA PRO A 54 2.64 -11.56 -2.90
C PRO A 54 3.24 -12.83 -2.30
N VAL A 55 4.16 -13.47 -3.03
CA VAL A 55 4.85 -14.68 -2.58
C VAL A 55 6.36 -14.51 -2.75
N SER A 56 7.13 -15.16 -1.89
CA SER A 56 8.58 -15.30 -2.05
C SER A 56 8.86 -16.56 -2.85
N LEU A 57 9.36 -16.42 -4.08
CA LEU A 57 9.72 -17.52 -4.98
C LEU A 57 11.20 -17.38 -5.35
N ARG A 58 11.93 -18.50 -5.29
CA ARG A 58 13.30 -18.57 -5.80
C ARG A 58 13.26 -18.99 -7.27
N LEU A 59 13.92 -18.22 -8.11
CA LEU A 59 14.09 -18.49 -9.53
C LEU A 59 15.58 -18.61 -9.82
N GLU A 60 15.94 -19.36 -10.85
CA GLU A 60 17.31 -19.39 -11.34
C GLU A 60 17.77 -17.98 -11.76
N PRO A 61 19.04 -17.60 -11.50
CA PRO A 61 19.53 -16.24 -11.77
C PRO A 61 19.43 -15.83 -13.23
N ASP A 62 19.66 -16.76 -14.15
CA ASP A 62 19.60 -16.55 -15.60
C ASP A 62 18.17 -16.25 -16.08
N VAL A 63 17.18 -17.00 -15.58
CA VAL A 63 15.75 -16.78 -15.85
C VAL A 63 15.35 -15.39 -15.37
N LEU A 64 15.68 -15.05 -14.12
CA LEU A 64 15.33 -13.75 -13.56
C LEU A 64 16.01 -12.61 -14.33
N ALA A 65 17.27 -12.76 -14.72
CA ALA A 65 17.99 -11.76 -15.51
C ALA A 65 17.38 -11.59 -16.91
N ALA A 66 17.00 -12.70 -17.58
CA ALA A 66 16.38 -12.66 -18.90
C ALA A 66 15.07 -11.86 -18.90
N TYR A 67 14.20 -12.08 -17.92
CA TYR A 67 12.95 -11.31 -17.81
C TYR A 67 13.20 -9.85 -17.42
N GLN A 68 14.08 -9.57 -16.45
CA GLN A 68 14.37 -8.18 -16.04
C GLN A 68 14.89 -7.31 -17.20
N LYS A 69 15.65 -7.87 -18.15
CA LYS A 69 16.11 -7.17 -19.36
C LYS A 69 14.96 -6.65 -20.24
N LEU A 70 13.76 -7.21 -20.13
CA LEU A 70 12.57 -6.72 -20.84
C LEU A 70 12.01 -5.39 -20.28
N GLY A 71 12.57 -4.91 -19.17
CA GLY A 71 12.22 -3.63 -18.56
C GLY A 71 10.81 -3.63 -17.95
N LYS A 72 10.10 -2.50 -18.09
CA LYS A 72 8.79 -2.32 -17.44
C LYS A 72 7.82 -3.45 -17.83
N GLY A 73 7.22 -4.06 -16.82
CA GLY A 73 6.26 -5.15 -16.98
C GLY A 73 6.88 -6.54 -17.09
N TRP A 74 8.18 -6.73 -16.84
CA TRP A 74 8.78 -8.08 -16.82
C TRP A 74 8.09 -9.05 -15.84
N GLN A 75 7.61 -8.55 -14.70
CA GLN A 75 6.84 -9.34 -13.73
C GLN A 75 5.48 -9.82 -14.28
N VAL A 76 4.87 -9.06 -15.20
CA VAL A 76 3.62 -9.48 -15.87
C VAL A 76 3.93 -10.62 -16.84
N ARG A 77 5.01 -10.49 -17.61
CA ARG A 77 5.43 -11.50 -18.60
C ARG A 77 5.81 -12.84 -17.95
N ILE A 78 6.59 -12.81 -16.86
CA ILE A 78 6.92 -14.06 -16.15
C ILE A 78 5.67 -14.72 -15.54
N ASN A 79 4.72 -13.92 -15.05
CA ASN A 79 3.46 -14.42 -14.54
C ASN A 79 2.61 -15.09 -15.64
N GLU A 80 2.60 -14.57 -16.86
CA GLU A 80 1.92 -15.20 -18.00
C GLU A 80 2.51 -16.58 -18.33
N VAL A 81 3.84 -16.71 -18.31
CA VAL A 81 4.53 -18.00 -18.51
C VAL A 81 4.17 -19.00 -17.43
N LEU A 82 4.20 -18.58 -16.14
CA LEU A 82 3.79 -19.44 -15.04
C LEU A 82 2.32 -19.91 -15.20
N ARG A 83 1.44 -19.02 -15.69
CA ARG A 83 0.04 -19.34 -15.94
C ARG A 83 -0.14 -20.35 -17.07
N ALA A 84 0.65 -20.23 -18.14
CA ALA A 84 0.63 -21.16 -19.27
C ALA A 84 1.15 -22.55 -18.88
N GLY A 85 2.10 -22.63 -17.94
CA GLY A 85 2.63 -23.88 -17.40
C GLY A 85 1.81 -24.49 -16.26
N MET A 86 0.68 -23.89 -15.87
CA MET A 86 -0.16 -24.45 -14.82
C MET A 86 -0.70 -25.84 -15.21
N PRO A 87 -0.76 -26.79 -14.26
CA PRO A 87 -1.44 -28.05 -14.52
C PRO A 87 -2.89 -27.77 -14.91
N LYS A 88 -3.40 -28.50 -15.91
CA LYS A 88 -4.81 -28.43 -16.27
C LYS A 88 -5.62 -28.83 -15.03
N PRO A 89 -6.64 -28.05 -14.62
CA PRO A 89 -7.50 -28.47 -13.52
C PRO A 89 -8.05 -29.87 -13.86
N PRO A 90 -8.13 -30.78 -12.88
CA PRO A 90 -8.74 -32.08 -13.10
C PRO A 90 -10.11 -31.85 -13.75
N SER A 91 -10.38 -32.54 -14.85
CA SER A 91 -11.68 -32.50 -15.50
C SER A 91 -12.74 -32.74 -14.43
N PRO A 92 -13.81 -31.92 -14.34
CA PRO A 92 -14.83 -32.14 -13.33
C PRO A 92 -15.31 -33.58 -13.49
N GLU A 93 -15.14 -34.37 -12.42
CA GLU A 93 -15.61 -35.75 -12.40
C GLU A 93 -17.07 -35.72 -12.85
N ARG A 94 -17.34 -36.33 -14.02
CA ARG A 94 -18.71 -36.59 -14.42
C ARG A 94 -19.24 -37.54 -13.36
N LYS A 95 -19.97 -37.01 -12.38
CA LYS A 95 -20.72 -37.83 -11.42
C LYS A 95 -21.52 -38.82 -12.27
N ARG A 96 -21.11 -40.09 -12.24
CA ARG A 96 -21.89 -41.17 -12.84
C ARG A 96 -23.17 -41.24 -12.00
N ALA A 97 -24.29 -40.91 -12.65
CA ALA A 97 -25.62 -41.14 -12.12
C ALA A 97 -25.87 -42.64 -11.93
#